data_AF-A0A1Q6CFQ0-F1
#
_entry.id   AF-A0A1Q6CFQ0-F1
#
_cell.length_a   1.000
_cell.length_b   1.000
_cell.length_c   1.000
_cell.angle_alpha   90.00
_cell.angle_beta   90.00
_cell.angle_gamma   90.00
#
_symmetry.space_group_name_H-M   'P 1'
#
loop_
_entity.id
_entity.type
_entity.pdbx_description
1 polymer ?
#
loop_
_entity_poly.entity_id
_entity_poly.type
_entity_poly.pdbx_seq_one_letter_code
_entity_poly.pdbx_strand_id
1 'polypeptide(L)'
;MKVSELSKILETLNSHTPKGVGVFSISKETALDPQTLREYLSKYTDYFVQLPNEQSYQINRFGKFKGSIDDMIQHYEKELESQKPNSNWLLYLLFISAFVSLSVAFV
;
A
#
# COMPACT_ATOMS: atom_id res chain seq x y z
N MET A 1 3.92 -0.80 5.16
CA MET A 1 3.34 0.41 5.77
C MET A 1 1.92 0.10 6.25
N LYS A 2 1.52 0.57 7.43
CA LYS A 2 0.18 0.37 7.99
C LYS A 2 -0.83 1.36 7.37
N VAL A 3 -2.12 1.04 7.43
CA VAL A 3 -3.19 1.93 6.96
C VAL A 3 -3.18 3.27 7.72
N SER A 4 -2.92 3.24 9.03
CA SER A 4 -2.80 4.43 9.87
C SER A 4 -1.68 5.39 9.42
N GLU A 5 -0.58 4.84 8.90
CA GLU A 5 0.54 5.62 8.38
C GLU A 5 0.15 6.30 7.05
N LEU A 6 -0.56 5.58 6.18
CA LEU A 6 -1.12 6.13 4.94
C LEU A 6 -2.12 7.26 5.23
N SER A 7 -3.07 7.03 6.14
CA SER A 7 -4.06 8.05 6.54
C SER A 7 -3.37 9.33 6.98
N LYS A 8 -2.34 9.21 7.83
CA LYS A 8 -1.59 10.35 8.32
C LYS A 8 -0.86 11.10 7.20
N ILE A 9 -0.26 10.40 6.24
CA ILE A 9 0.35 11.04 5.07
C ILE A 9 -0.70 11.80 4.26
N LEU A 10 -1.84 11.17 3.97
CA LEU A 10 -2.91 11.79 3.17
C LEU A 10 -3.49 13.02 3.89
N GLU A 11 -3.72 12.94 5.20
CA GLU A 11 -4.16 14.08 6.01
C GLU A 11 -3.15 15.23 6.01
N THR A 12 -1.85 14.93 6.21
CA THR A 12 -0.76 15.92 6.12
C THR A 12 -0.73 16.60 4.75
N LEU A 13 -0.86 15.84 3.66
CA LEU A 13 -0.88 16.42 2.31
C LEU A 13 -2.14 17.25 2.06
N ASN A 14 -3.30 16.79 2.57
CA ASN A 14 -4.56 17.50 2.38
C ASN A 14 -4.57 18.85 3.12
N SER A 15 -4.05 18.89 4.36
CA SER A 15 -4.00 20.11 5.19
C SER A 15 -3.13 21.22 4.61
N HIS A 16 -2.15 20.86 3.76
CA HIS A 16 -1.25 21.81 3.10
C HIS A 16 -1.69 22.18 1.67
N THR A 17 -2.87 21.71 1.21
CA THR A 17 -3.42 22.07 -0.10
C THR A 17 -3.65 23.59 -0.19
N PRO A 18 -3.31 24.27 -1.30
CA PRO A 18 -2.86 23.73 -2.59
C PRO A 18 -1.33 23.73 -2.76
N LYS A 19 -0.56 23.86 -1.68
CA LYS A 19 0.91 23.78 -1.73
C LYS A 19 1.36 22.32 -1.65
N GLY A 20 2.50 22.00 -2.24
CA GLY A 20 3.11 20.69 -2.08
C GLY A 20 3.80 20.57 -0.73
N VAL A 21 3.95 19.35 -0.23
CA VAL A 21 4.72 19.08 0.99
C VAL A 21 5.98 18.30 0.64
N GLY A 22 7.14 18.81 1.08
CA GLY A 22 8.42 18.13 0.88
C GLY A 22 8.53 16.86 1.74
N VAL A 23 9.27 15.86 1.26
CA VAL A 23 9.44 14.56 1.93
C VAL A 23 9.92 14.70 3.39
N PHE A 24 10.84 15.62 3.66
CA PHE A 24 11.33 15.86 5.02
C PHE A 24 10.26 16.40 5.97
N SER A 25 9.35 17.25 5.48
CA SER A 25 8.23 17.76 6.27
C SER A 25 7.23 16.64 6.57
N ILE A 26 6.91 15.82 5.56
CA ILE A 26 6.04 14.63 5.75
C ILE A 26 6.67 13.68 6.77
N SER A 27 7.97 13.41 6.66
CA SER A 27 8.73 12.56 7.58
C SER A 27 8.65 13.08 9.01
N LYS A 28 8.80 14.39 9.23
CA LYS A 28 8.71 15.00 10.56
C LYS A 28 7.32 14.83 11.20
N GLU A 29 6.25 14.96 10.42
CA GLU A 29 4.88 14.82 10.93
C GLU A 29 4.48 13.35 11.15
N THR A 30 4.93 12.46 10.27
CA THR A 30 4.54 11.05 10.27
C THR A 30 5.48 10.16 11.08
N ALA A 31 6.65 10.66 11.48
CA ALA A 31 7.75 9.91 12.09
C ALA A 31 8.25 8.73 11.23
N LEU A 32 8.04 8.80 9.91
CA LEU A 32 8.52 7.82 8.95
C LEU A 32 9.89 8.23 8.41
N ASP A 33 10.73 7.25 8.12
CA ASP A 33 12.02 7.47 7.49
C ASP A 33 11.85 8.11 6.08
N PRO A 34 12.64 9.15 5.72
CA PRO A 34 12.55 9.79 4.41
C PRO A 34 12.75 8.85 3.22
N GLN A 35 13.61 7.83 3.33
CA GLN A 35 13.86 6.91 2.23
C GLN A 35 12.64 6.02 1.96
N THR A 36 12.06 5.46 3.02
CA THR A 36 10.81 4.69 2.99
C THR A 36 9.66 5.52 2.40
N LEU A 37 9.59 6.80 2.77
CA LEU A 37 8.60 7.73 2.23
C LEU A 37 8.76 7.95 0.72
N ARG A 38 10.00 8.12 0.21
CA ARG A 38 10.24 8.27 -1.23
C ARG A 38 9.80 7.04 -2.02
N GLU A 39 10.17 5.86 -1.54
CA GLU A 39 9.78 4.59 -2.17
C GLU A 39 8.26 4.46 -2.21
N TYR A 40 7.59 4.81 -1.12
CA TYR A 40 6.14 4.73 -1.05
C TYR A 40 5.42 5.76 -1.94
N LEU A 41 5.83 7.03 -1.87
CA LEU A 41 5.25 8.12 -2.66
C LEU A 41 5.43 7.89 -4.17
N SER A 42 6.56 7.31 -4.58
CA SER A 42 6.82 6.98 -5.98
C SER A 42 6.09 5.71 -6.46
N LYS A 43 5.86 4.73 -5.56
CA LYS A 43 5.11 3.51 -5.88
C LYS A 43 3.63 3.80 -6.14
N TYR A 44 3.01 4.68 -5.36
CA TYR A 44 1.56 4.93 -5.39
C TYR A 44 1.20 6.22 -6.16
N THR A 45 1.51 6.27 -7.45
CA THR A 45 1.28 7.45 -8.32
C THR A 45 -0.20 7.81 -8.50
N ASP A 46 -1.10 6.84 -8.30
CA ASP A 46 -2.55 7.11 -8.31
C ASP A 46 -3.01 7.90 -7.07
N TYR A 47 -2.22 7.87 -5.99
CA TYR A 47 -2.54 8.55 -4.73
C TYR A 47 -1.77 9.87 -4.63
N PHE A 48 -0.52 9.86 -5.07
CA PHE A 48 0.43 10.96 -4.90
C PHE A 48 0.92 11.47 -6.25
N VAL A 49 1.06 12.78 -6.35
CA VAL A 49 1.70 13.43 -7.50
C VAL A 49 2.88 14.26 -7.00
N GLN A 50 4.03 14.11 -7.64
CA GLN A 50 5.18 14.97 -7.41
C GLN A 50 5.04 16.25 -8.23
N LEU A 51 5.25 17.41 -7.61
CA LEU A 51 5.25 18.67 -8.33
C LEU A 51 6.54 18.83 -9.15
N PRO A 52 6.49 19.38 -10.38
CA PRO A 52 7.64 19.43 -11.28
C PRO A 52 8.77 20.36 -10.82
N ASN A 53 8.44 21.41 -10.06
CA ASN A 53 9.38 22.49 -9.73
C ASN A 53 9.91 22.43 -8.30
N GLU A 54 9.23 21.69 -7.44
CA GLU A 54 9.54 21.56 -6.02
C GLU A 54 9.57 20.06 -5.75
N GLN A 55 10.58 19.53 -5.05
CA GLN A 55 10.62 18.12 -4.63
C GLN A 55 9.56 17.82 -3.54
N SER A 56 8.32 18.19 -3.82
CA SER A 56 7.17 18.22 -2.96
C SER A 56 6.06 17.39 -3.60
N TYR A 57 5.20 16.85 -2.74
CA TYR A 57 4.15 15.93 -3.12
C TYR A 57 2.78 16.50 -2.76
N GLN A 58 1.79 16.06 -3.51
CA GLN A 58 0.37 16.35 -3.28
C GLN A 58 -0.47 15.11 -3.45
N ILE A 59 -1.70 15.18 -2.96
CA ILE A 59 -2.74 14.22 -3.31
C ILE A 59 -3.04 14.35 -4.81
N ASN A 60 -3.02 13.23 -5.51
CA ASN A 60 -3.37 13.18 -6.92
C ASN A 60 -4.89 13.34 -7.10
N ARG A 61 -5.31 14.55 -7.47
CA ARG A 61 -6.71 14.87 -7.77
C ARG A 61 -7.14 14.54 -9.20
N PHE A 62 -6.19 14.22 -10.08
CA PHE A 62 -6.43 13.89 -11.48
C PHE A 62 -6.34 12.39 -11.75
N GLY A 63 -5.90 11.60 -10.78
CA GLY A 63 -5.78 10.15 -10.85
C GLY A 63 -7.10 9.42 -10.61
N LYS A 64 -7.01 8.09 -10.53
CA LYS A 64 -8.12 7.15 -10.38
C LYS A 64 -9.12 7.52 -9.27
N PHE A 65 -8.62 8.03 -8.15
CA PHE A 65 -9.42 8.32 -6.95
C PHE A 65 -9.89 9.77 -6.86
N LYS A 66 -9.54 10.63 -7.83
CA LYS A 66 -9.97 12.04 -7.89
C LYS A 66 -9.70 12.83 -6.59
N GLY A 67 -8.66 12.43 -5.84
CA GLY A 67 -8.31 13.03 -4.56
C GLY A 67 -9.14 12.61 -3.35
N SER A 68 -10.01 11.61 -3.49
CA SER A 68 -10.77 11.02 -2.38
C SER A 68 -9.87 10.21 -1.45
N ILE A 69 -9.68 10.69 -0.22
CA ILE A 69 -8.86 10.02 0.79
C ILE A 69 -9.48 8.68 1.20
N ASP A 70 -10.79 8.65 1.40
CA ASP A 70 -11.51 7.44 1.81
C ASP A 70 -11.38 6.32 0.77
N ASP A 71 -11.49 6.65 -0.53
CA ASP A 71 -11.34 5.66 -1.60
C ASP A 71 -9.90 5.13 -1.70
N MET A 72 -8.89 5.99 -1.46
CA MET A 72 -7.48 5.58 -1.45
C MET A 72 -7.19 4.64 -0.27
N ILE A 73 -7.72 4.95 0.92
CA ILE A 73 -7.59 4.10 2.11
C ILE A 73 -8.25 2.75 1.86
N GLN A 74 -9.50 2.74 1.39
CA GLN A 74 -10.23 1.51 1.11
C GLN A 74 -9.53 0.65 0.05
N HIS A 75 -8.97 1.27 -0.99
CA HIS A 75 -8.19 0.56 -2.00
C HIS A 75 -6.93 -0.07 -1.40
N TYR A 76 -6.20 0.69 -0.56
CA TYR A 76 -4.98 0.19 0.09
C TYR A 76 -5.27 -0.95 1.07
N GLU A 77 -6.37 -0.89 1.83
CA GLU A 77 -6.83 -1.98 2.69
C GLU A 77 -7.06 -3.27 1.91
N LYS A 78 -7.79 -3.19 0.78
CA LYS A 78 -8.03 -4.33 -0.10
C LYS A 78 -6.72 -4.88 -0.69
N GLU A 79 -5.80 -4.01 -1.07
CA GLU A 79 -4.48 -4.42 -1.56
C GLU A 79 -3.70 -5.20 -0.48
N LEU A 80 -3.68 -4.71 0.77
CA LEU A 80 -3.05 -5.40 1.90
C LEU A 80 -3.69 -6.76 2.19
N GLU A 81 -5.02 -6.86 2.11
CA GLU A 81 -5.74 -8.13 2.27
C GLU A 81 -5.40 -9.12 1.15
N SER A 82 -5.30 -8.66 -0.09
CA SER A 82 -4.96 -9.48 -1.24
C SER A 82 -3.52 -10.02 -1.21
N GLN A 83 -2.61 -9.30 -0.52
CA GLN A 83 -1.23 -9.72 -0.33
C GLN A 83 -1.04 -10.72 0.82
N LYS A 84 -2.08 -10.98 1.64
CA LYS A 84 -2.00 -12.07 2.62
C LYS A 84 -1.91 -13.39 1.86
N PRO A 85 -0.86 -14.20 2.09
CA PRO A 85 -0.71 -15.48 1.40
C PRO A 85 -1.93 -16.33 1.72
N ASN A 86 -2.66 -16.74 0.67
CA ASN A 86 -3.83 -17.59 0.82
C ASN A 86 -3.35 -18.93 1.40
N SER A 87 -3.70 -19.18 2.67
CA SER A 87 -3.22 -20.30 3.49
C SER A 87 -3.82 -21.65 3.07
N ASN A 88 -4.02 -21.87 1.76
CA ASN A 88 -4.55 -23.12 1.22
C ASN A 88 -3.43 -24.11 0.82
N TRP A 89 -2.17 -23.76 1.01
CA TRP A 89 -1.03 -24.67 0.77
C TRP A 89 -1.07 -25.92 1.66
N LEU A 90 -1.59 -25.80 2.89
CA LEU A 90 -1.80 -26.93 3.80
C LEU A 90 -2.83 -27.94 3.24
N LEU A 91 -3.85 -27.47 2.53
CA LEU A 91 -4.82 -28.35 1.86
C LEU A 91 -4.14 -29.14 0.73
N TYR A 92 -3.26 -28.50 -0.05
CA TYR A 92 -2.49 -29.19 -1.09
C TYR A 92 -1.60 -30.30 -0.52
N LEU A 93 -0.94 -30.08 0.63
CA LEU A 93 -0.15 -31.13 1.29
C LEU A 93 -1.00 -32.31 1.77
N LEU A 94 -2.23 -32.08 2.24
CA LEU A 94 -3.15 -33.14 2.66
C LEU A 94 -3.65 -33.99 1.48
N PHE A 95 -3.87 -33.39 0.30
CA PHE A 95 -4.24 -34.16 -0.90
C PHE A 95 -3.09 -35.02 -1.42
N ILE A 96 -1.85 -34.53 -1.36
CA ILE A 96 -0.67 -35.28 -1.82
C ILE A 96 -0.42 -36.50 -0.92
N SER A 97 -0.53 -36.36 0.40
CA SER A 97 -0.32 -37.49 1.32
C SER A 97 -1.39 -38.58 1.20
N ALA A 98 -2.64 -38.20 0.94
CA ALA A 98 -3.74 -39.14 0.68
C ALA A 98 -3.56 -39.93 -0.63
N PHE A 99 -2.92 -39.32 -1.65
CA PHE A 99 -2.65 -39.98 -2.92
C PHE A 99 -1.52 -41.02 -2.80
N VAL A 100 -0.47 -40.70 -2.03
CA VAL A 100 0.65 -41.62 -1.77
C VAL A 100 0.18 -42.84 -0.99
N SER A 101 -0.65 -42.68 0.04
CA SER A 101 -1.14 -43.81 0.84
C SER A 101 -2.05 -44.76 0.04
N LEU A 102 -2.84 -44.27 -0.91
CA LEU A 102 -3.63 -45.13 -1.80
C LEU A 102 -2.73 -45.97 -2.73
N SER A 103 -1.68 -45.38 -3.29
CA SER A 103 -0.80 -46.08 -4.24
C SER A 103 0.00 -47.23 -3.62
N VAL A 104 0.33 -47.14 -2.32
CA VAL A 104 1.06 -48.20 -1.59
C VAL A 104 0.14 -49.36 -1.19
N ALA A 105 -1.19 -49.15 -1.12
CA ALA A 105 -2.15 -50.21 -0.80
C ALA A 105 -2.50 -51.14 -1.99
N PHE A 106 -2.04 -50.83 -3.21
CA PHE A 106 -2.34 -51.58 -4.44
C PHE A 106 -1.09 -52.24 -5.07
N VAL A 107 0.01 -52.39 -4.33
CA VAL A 107 1.23 -53.16 -4.72
C VAL A 107 1.39 -54.34 -3.77
#